data_AF-A0AAE3QZU8-F1
#
_entry.id   AF-A0AAE3QZU8-F1
#
_cell.length_a   1.000
_cell.length_b   1.000
_cell.length_c   1.000
_cell.angle_alpha   90.00
_cell.angle_beta   90.00
_cell.angle_gamma   90.00
#
_symmetry.space_group_name_H-M   'P 1'
#
loop_
_entity.id
_entity.type
_entity.pdbx_description
1 polymer ?
#
loop_
_entity_poly.entity_id
_entity_poly.type
_entity_poly.pdbx_seq_one_letter_code
_entity_poly.pdbx_strand_id
1 'polypeptide(L)'
;MSLCKEKSDKYLVYRFGTTAKTELQYPEQLDESSWKKFTFRYYQRTGGKETDAKDLNWLSFSNKGTEYTVYSEYYSQSNSSKVGITVTTIEGKDIDIKGLAQTQTGKIASFKQSAKIDKDEY
;
A
#
# COMPACT_ATOMS: atom_id res chain seq x y z
N MET A 1 10.39 -1.96 -4.61
CA MET A 1 9.58 -1.40 -3.51
C MET A 1 9.11 -2.54 -2.62
N SER A 2 8.97 -2.31 -1.32
CA SER A 2 8.47 -3.31 -0.38
C SER A 2 7.74 -2.64 0.79
N LEU A 3 6.63 -3.23 1.20
CA LEU A 3 5.96 -2.93 2.45
C LEU A 3 6.16 -4.14 3.37
N CYS A 4 6.81 -3.95 4.50
CA CYS A 4 7.20 -5.02 5.42
C CYS A 4 6.70 -4.72 6.82
N LYS A 5 6.27 -5.75 7.54
CA LYS A 5 6.13 -5.72 8.99
C LYS A 5 7.19 -6.60 9.63
N GLU A 6 7.63 -6.24 10.82
CA GLU A 6 8.48 -7.10 11.64
C GLU A 6 7.70 -8.38 12.02
N LYS A 7 8.37 -9.51 12.27
CA LYS A 7 7.72 -10.81 12.50
C LYS A 7 6.77 -10.84 13.70
N SER A 8 7.06 -10.08 14.75
CA SER A 8 6.20 -9.88 15.93
C SER A 8 5.29 -8.65 15.81
N ASP A 9 5.17 -8.07 14.61
CA ASP A 9 4.41 -6.86 14.33
C ASP A 9 4.87 -5.64 15.14
N LYS A 10 6.16 -5.61 15.51
CA LYS A 10 6.75 -4.49 16.24
C LYS A 10 6.70 -3.19 15.44
N TYR A 11 6.86 -3.25 14.13
CA TYR A 11 6.75 -2.08 13.27
C TYR A 11 6.22 -2.43 11.88
N LEU A 12 5.71 -1.41 11.18
CA LEU A 12 5.41 -1.41 9.74
C LEU A 12 6.37 -0.44 9.05
N VAL A 13 6.90 -0.81 7.89
CA VAL A 13 7.86 0.00 7.14
C VAL A 13 7.67 -0.16 5.63
N TYR A 14 7.70 0.97 4.93
CA TYR A 14 7.83 1.04 3.49
C TYR A 14 9.30 1.29 3.10
N ARG A 15 9.76 0.61 2.05
CA ARG A 15 11.08 0.84 1.45
C ARG A 15 11.02 0.92 -0.06
N PHE A 16 11.79 1.85 -0.62
CA PHE A 16 12.04 1.96 -2.05
C PHE A 16 13.55 1.94 -2.32
N GLY A 17 13.94 1.33 -3.44
CA GLY A 17 15.33 1.13 -3.82
C GLY A 17 15.58 -0.23 -4.45
N THR A 18 16.85 -0.62 -4.46
CA THR A 18 17.35 -1.91 -4.95
C THR A 18 17.75 -2.80 -3.79
N THR A 19 18.14 -4.05 -4.09
CA THR A 19 18.72 -4.95 -3.08
C THR A 19 20.05 -4.44 -2.52
N ALA A 20 20.79 -3.64 -3.30
CA ALA A 20 22.09 -3.09 -2.91
C ALA A 20 21.95 -1.77 -2.14
N LYS A 21 20.90 -0.98 -2.41
CA LYS A 21 20.73 0.35 -1.81
C LYS A 21 19.26 0.68 -1.58
N THR A 22 18.94 1.00 -0.32
CA THR A 22 17.65 1.61 0.04
C THR A 22 17.74 3.11 -0.24
N GLU A 23 16.88 3.61 -1.11
CA GLU A 23 16.78 5.03 -1.46
C GLU A 23 15.79 5.77 -0.57
N LEU A 24 14.77 5.08 -0.08
CA LEU A 24 13.78 5.61 0.84
C LEU A 24 13.38 4.53 1.85
N GLN A 25 13.34 4.90 3.12
CA GLN A 25 12.70 4.15 4.18
C GLN A 25 11.72 5.06 4.90
N TYR A 26 10.52 4.56 5.15
CA TYR A 26 9.55 5.25 5.98
C TYR A 26 8.78 4.26 6.87
N PRO A 27 8.57 4.58 8.15
CA PRO A 27 9.20 5.68 8.89
C PRO A 27 10.69 5.40 9.15
N GLU A 28 11.42 6.44 9.56
CA GLU A 28 12.82 6.30 9.98
C GLU A 28 12.94 5.47 11.27
N GLN A 29 12.07 5.74 12.24
CA GLN A 29 11.98 5.03 13.51
C GLN A 29 11.17 3.74 13.37
N LEU A 30 11.80 2.60 13.69
CA LEU A 30 11.24 1.26 13.54
C LEU A 30 10.73 0.69 14.88
N ASP A 31 9.58 1.20 15.33
CA ASP A 31 8.89 0.73 16.54
C ASP A 31 7.36 0.74 16.37
N GLU A 32 6.63 0.51 17.47
CA GLU A 32 5.17 0.35 17.44
C GLU A 32 4.44 1.62 16.97
N SER A 33 5.03 2.80 17.13
CA SER A 33 4.45 4.06 16.66
C SER A 33 4.36 4.11 15.12
N SER A 34 5.17 3.31 14.43
CA SER A 34 5.18 3.25 12.96
C SER A 34 3.81 2.93 12.36
N TRP A 35 3.02 2.08 13.01
CA TRP A 35 1.71 1.66 12.51
C TRP A 35 0.73 2.83 12.34
N LYS A 36 0.81 3.83 13.22
CA LYS A 36 -0.02 5.04 13.20
C LYS A 36 0.44 6.09 12.19
N LYS A 37 1.53 5.82 11.48
CA LYS A 37 2.03 6.68 10.38
C LYS A 37 1.50 6.26 9.01
N PHE A 38 0.69 5.21 8.97
CA PHE A 38 0.07 4.71 7.75
C PHE A 38 -1.44 4.67 7.91
N THR A 39 -2.14 5.04 6.85
CA THR A 39 -3.60 4.92 6.76
C THR A 39 -3.96 3.90 5.70
N PHE A 40 -4.72 2.88 6.11
CA PHE A 40 -5.22 1.85 5.21
C PHE A 40 -6.64 2.20 4.75
N ARG A 41 -6.86 2.11 3.44
CA ARG A 41 -8.17 2.28 2.80
C ARG A 41 -8.45 1.08 1.91
N TYR A 42 -9.71 0.71 1.81
CA TYR A 42 -10.10 -0.35 0.90
C TYR A 42 -11.50 -0.12 0.35
N TYR A 43 -11.73 -0.62 -0.86
CA TYR A 43 -13.05 -0.77 -1.45
C TYR A 43 -13.21 -2.23 -1.88
N GLN A 44 -14.26 -2.88 -1.40
CA GLN A 44 -14.55 -4.25 -1.75
C GLN A 44 -15.99 -4.40 -2.23
N ARG A 45 -16.13 -4.95 -3.44
CA ARG A 45 -17.41 -5.38 -3.99
C ARG A 45 -17.33 -6.87 -4.27
N THR A 46 -18.10 -7.65 -3.53
CA THR A 46 -18.14 -9.11 -3.68
C THR A 46 -19.02 -9.53 -4.86
N GLY A 47 -18.78 -10.73 -5.39
CA GLY A 47 -19.54 -11.32 -6.49
C GLY A 47 -18.61 -11.88 -7.57
N GLY A 48 -19.06 -11.83 -8.82
CA GLY A 48 -18.30 -12.32 -9.98
C GLY A 48 -18.07 -11.23 -11.03
N LYS A 49 -17.62 -11.66 -12.21
CA LYS A 49 -17.43 -10.79 -13.38
C LYS A 49 -18.69 -9.99 -13.73
N GLU A 50 -19.85 -10.65 -13.70
CA GLU A 50 -21.17 -10.06 -14.00
C GLU A 50 -21.57 -8.93 -13.03
N THR A 51 -21.02 -8.94 -11.82
CA THR A 51 -21.33 -7.95 -10.78
C THR A 51 -20.24 -6.91 -10.62
N ASP A 52 -19.24 -6.87 -11.51
CA ASP A 52 -18.06 -6.00 -11.40
C ASP A 52 -17.43 -6.08 -10.00
N ALA A 53 -17.18 -7.30 -9.54
CA ALA A 53 -16.49 -7.53 -8.26
C ALA A 53 -15.10 -6.88 -8.27
N LYS A 54 -14.74 -6.23 -7.16
CA LYS A 54 -13.49 -5.49 -6.97
C LYS A 54 -12.91 -5.76 -5.59
N ASP A 55 -11.58 -5.78 -5.53
CA ASP A 55 -10.82 -5.75 -4.29
C ASP A 55 -9.70 -4.73 -4.43
N LEU A 56 -9.97 -3.51 -3.97
CA LEU A 56 -9.08 -2.36 -4.10
C LEU A 56 -8.54 -2.02 -2.72
N ASN A 57 -7.21 -1.94 -2.60
CA ASN A 57 -6.53 -1.76 -1.33
C ASN A 57 -5.46 -0.68 -1.49
N TRP A 58 -5.45 0.28 -0.58
CA TRP A 58 -4.52 1.40 -0.57
C TRP A 58 -3.90 1.57 0.81
N LEU A 59 -2.60 1.84 0.84
CA LEU A 59 -1.91 2.25 2.05
C LEU A 59 -1.20 3.57 1.81
N SER A 60 -1.60 4.60 2.54
CA SER A 60 -1.10 5.96 2.37
C SER A 60 -0.22 6.39 3.54
N PHE A 61 0.81 7.19 3.26
CA PHE A 61 1.64 7.86 4.26
C PHE A 61 2.28 9.13 3.67
N SER A 62 2.66 10.06 4.55
CA SER A 62 3.34 11.30 4.16
C SER A 62 4.79 11.30 4.61
N ASN A 63 5.69 11.72 3.73
CA ASN A 63 7.10 11.95 4.07
C ASN A 63 7.57 13.29 3.51
N LYS A 64 7.90 14.23 4.41
CA LYS A 64 8.36 15.59 4.08
C LYS A 64 7.42 16.34 3.13
N GLY A 65 6.11 16.21 3.34
CA GLY A 65 5.08 16.89 2.54
C GLY A 65 4.80 16.26 1.17
N THR A 66 5.44 15.13 0.85
CA THR A 66 5.09 14.30 -0.31
C THR A 66 4.21 13.14 0.16
N GLU A 67 3.09 12.92 -0.52
CA GLU A 67 2.17 11.83 -0.22
C GLU A 67 2.48 10.60 -1.05
N TYR A 68 2.42 9.45 -0.41
CA TYR A 68 2.72 8.15 -1.00
C TYR A 68 1.53 7.24 -0.79
N THR A 69 1.00 6.65 -1.86
CA THR A 69 -0.10 5.68 -1.79
C THR A 69 0.28 4.40 -2.50
N VAL A 70 0.58 3.35 -1.72
CA VAL A 70 0.81 2.00 -2.25
C VAL A 70 -0.55 1.39 -2.58
N TYR A 71 -0.72 0.86 -3.79
CA TYR A 71 -1.97 0.27 -4.23
C TYR A 71 -1.82 -1.19 -4.64
N SER A 72 -2.85 -1.97 -4.36
CA SER A 72 -3.03 -3.36 -4.81
C SER A 72 -4.50 -3.56 -5.14
N GLU A 73 -4.81 -3.57 -6.42
CA GLU A 73 -6.18 -3.50 -6.95
C GLU A 73 -6.46 -4.70 -7.84
N TYR A 74 -7.62 -5.31 -7.66
CA TYR A 74 -8.14 -6.37 -8.52
C TYR A 74 -9.51 -6.00 -9.09
N TYR A 75 -9.67 -6.24 -10.39
CA TYR A 75 -10.89 -5.99 -11.16
C TYR A 75 -11.35 -7.28 -11.85
N SER A 76 -12.52 -7.78 -11.48
CA SER A 76 -13.05 -9.03 -12.05
C SER A 76 -13.50 -8.90 -13.50
N GLN A 77 -14.04 -7.74 -13.92
CA GLN A 77 -14.51 -7.54 -15.30
C GLN A 77 -13.41 -7.80 -16.34
N SER A 78 -12.23 -7.25 -16.08
CA SER A 78 -11.05 -7.40 -16.94
C SER A 78 -10.14 -8.56 -16.52
N ASN A 79 -10.45 -9.25 -15.42
CA ASN A 79 -9.58 -10.23 -14.77
C ASN A 79 -8.13 -9.71 -14.66
N SER A 80 -7.97 -8.50 -14.10
CA SER A 80 -6.68 -7.82 -14.06
C SER A 80 -6.34 -7.32 -12.66
N SER A 81 -5.04 -7.21 -12.40
CA SER A 81 -4.50 -6.64 -11.18
C SER A 81 -3.59 -5.46 -11.50
N LYS A 82 -3.68 -4.41 -10.68
CA LYS A 82 -2.77 -3.27 -10.69
C LYS A 82 -2.09 -3.17 -9.34
N VAL A 83 -0.78 -2.99 -9.38
CA VAL A 83 0.04 -2.85 -8.18
C VAL A 83 1.05 -1.75 -8.42
N GLY A 84 1.41 -1.01 -7.37
CA GLY A 84 2.38 0.07 -7.52
C GLY A 84 2.27 1.09 -6.40
N ILE A 85 2.76 2.28 -6.69
CA ILE A 85 2.69 3.42 -5.78
C ILE A 85 2.43 4.70 -6.57
N THR A 86 1.45 5.47 -6.11
CA THR A 86 1.26 6.86 -6.54
C THR A 86 2.01 7.77 -5.58
N VAL A 87 2.81 8.68 -6.13
CA VAL A 87 3.53 9.72 -5.39
C VAL A 87 2.96 11.06 -5.79
N THR A 88 2.34 11.76 -4.86
CA THR A 88 1.85 13.13 -5.06
C THR A 88 2.87 14.08 -4.46
N THR A 89 3.54 14.85 -5.32
CA THR A 89 4.56 15.81 -4.88
C THR A 89 3.94 16.96 -4.10
N ILE A 90 4.77 17.75 -3.41
CA ILE A 90 4.30 18.92 -2.65
C ILE A 90 3.61 19.97 -3.55
N GLU A 91 3.92 19.99 -4.85
CA GLU A 91 3.28 20.83 -5.86
C GLU A 91 1.94 20.25 -6.35
N GLY A 92 1.50 19.10 -5.82
CA GLY A 92 0.25 18.43 -6.21
C GLY A 92 0.35 17.62 -7.51
N LYS A 93 1.56 17.32 -7.99
CA LYS A 93 1.75 16.49 -9.18
C LYS A 93 1.76 15.01 -8.82
N ASP A 94 0.92 14.24 -9.50
CA ASP A 94 0.90 12.79 -9.36
C ASP A 94 1.92 12.10 -10.29
N ILE A 95 2.67 11.16 -9.71
CA ILE A 95 3.60 10.28 -10.40
C ILE A 95 3.21 8.84 -10.04
N ASP A 96 2.80 8.07 -11.05
CA ASP A 96 2.46 6.64 -10.89
C ASP A 96 3.66 5.76 -11.23
N ILE A 97 4.18 5.04 -10.23
CA ILE A 97 5.24 4.04 -10.40
C ILE A 97 4.59 2.65 -10.34
N LYS A 98 4.34 2.11 -11.53
CA LYS A 98 3.70 0.80 -11.71
C LYS A 98 4.64 -0.33 -11.32
N GLY A 99 4.13 -1.28 -10.54
CA GLY A 99 4.76 -2.55 -10.29
C GLY A 99 4.32 -3.62 -11.30
N LEU A 100 4.97 -4.77 -11.22
CA LEU A 100 4.63 -5.96 -11.99
C LEU A 100 3.76 -6.88 -11.12
N ALA A 101 2.46 -6.93 -11.39
CA ALA A 101 1.50 -7.66 -10.54
C ALA A 101 1.87 -9.14 -10.35
N GLN A 102 2.41 -9.79 -11.39
CA GLN A 102 2.83 -11.18 -11.38
C GLN A 102 4.02 -11.48 -10.46
N THR A 103 4.77 -10.46 -10.02
CA THR A 103 5.91 -10.63 -9.09
C THR A 103 5.58 -10.23 -7.65
N GLN A 104 4.34 -9.79 -7.39
CA GLN A 104 3.91 -9.44 -6.04
C GLN A 104 4.01 -10.65 -5.10
N THR A 105 4.63 -10.42 -3.95
CA THR A 105 4.63 -11.38 -2.82
C THR A 105 3.90 -10.75 -1.63
N GLY A 106 2.98 -11.49 -1.02
CA GLY A 106 2.13 -10.99 0.07
C GLY A 106 0.90 -10.20 -0.41
N LYS A 107 0.04 -9.78 0.51
CA LYS A 107 -1.22 -9.08 0.20
C LYS A 107 -1.47 -7.95 1.20
N ILE A 108 -1.66 -6.72 0.70
CA ILE A 108 -2.00 -5.55 1.55
C ILE A 108 -3.39 -5.72 2.18
N ALA A 109 -4.30 -6.45 1.52
CA ALA A 109 -5.65 -6.73 2.02
C ALA A 109 -5.70 -7.38 3.42
N SER A 110 -4.59 -7.96 3.91
CA SER A 110 -4.53 -8.47 5.29
C SER A 110 -4.76 -7.37 6.35
N PHE A 111 -4.53 -6.10 6.03
CA PHE A 111 -4.76 -4.99 6.95
C PHE A 111 -6.23 -4.73 7.24
N LYS A 112 -7.17 -5.23 6.43
CA LYS A 112 -8.61 -5.18 6.73
C LYS A 112 -8.93 -5.71 8.13
N GLN A 113 -8.20 -6.73 8.58
CA GLN A 113 -8.38 -7.38 9.88
C GLN A 113 -7.40 -6.88 10.98
N SER A 114 -6.48 -5.97 10.65
CA SER A 114 -5.48 -5.48 11.63
C SER A 114 -6.10 -4.45 12.57
N ALA A 115 -5.85 -4.56 13.88
CA ALA A 115 -6.21 -3.53 14.86
C ALA A 115 -5.11 -2.47 15.06
N LYS A 116 -3.90 -2.70 14.51
CA LYS A 116 -2.74 -1.81 14.73
C LYS A 116 -2.74 -0.59 13.82
N ILE A 117 -3.31 -0.73 12.63
CA ILE A 117 -3.27 0.28 11.58
C ILE A 117 -4.55 1.11 11.55
N ASP A 118 -4.41 2.40 11.27
CA ASP A 118 -5.58 3.26 11.11
C ASP A 118 -6.27 2.93 9.80
N LYS A 119 -7.59 2.90 9.85
CA LYS A 119 -8.44 2.59 8.70
C LYS A 119 -9.31 3.79 8.42
N ASP A 120 -9.41 4.11 7.15
CA ASP A 120 -10.36 5.08 6.65
C ASP A 120 -11.33 4.34 5.72
N GLU A 121 -12.62 4.56 5.93
CA GLU A 121 -13.67 3.89 5.17
C GLU A 121 -13.94 4.70 3.90
N TYR A 122 -13.98 4.00 2.75
CA TYR A 122 -14.32 4.58 1.46
C TYR A 122 -15.82 4.44 1.19
#